data_AF-A0A1Q7QNJ2-F1
#
_entry.id   AF-A0A1Q7QNJ2-F1
#
_cell.length_a   1.000
_cell.length_b   1.000
_cell.length_c   1.000
_cell.angle_alpha   90.00
_cell.angle_beta   90.00
_cell.angle_gamma   90.00
#
_symmetry.space_group_name_H-M   'P 1'
#
loop_
_entity.id
_entity.type
_entity.pdbx_description
1 polymer ?
#
loop_
_entity_poly.entity_id
_entity_poly.type
_entity_poly.pdbx_seq_one_letter_code
_entity_poly.pdbx_strand_id
1 'polypeptide(L)'
;MKAQRVDMFVCPSATPADTSGLQALADAGKIKPDTLVALVGKTEGTGAHDDWGRVWADVALRDWTAKFLGIPVGEVAKHVIFVLSGGCPGVITPHIAAVTREWLDVPDGSQDGEKRLVVGRAGSDAITPEEVGRMGQIRKVADATHKAMADAGLTDPKDVHLVMVKVPGLTTASIADAESRHKTVVSHDLTFGPEGAGAYANDAAALGVAMALGEVPESKLADDVVRRDWDLYSEVAMTSSGGEKRHGEVVVFGNSTSSASALQIGHAVTRDFIDAAGVRQALRSAGLRFKDGLPDEADLSRLVHVFAKSVIPGSDQVRGQRITLLDDADAYQIGKALGGMLVASVTGRTTNYVSGGERNSHQGPPGGNIVAAVVRAN
;
A
#
# COMPACT_ATOMS: atom_id res chain seq x y z
N MET A 1 10.90 -29.51 -1.68
CA MET A 1 10.66 -28.22 -2.37
C MET A 1 11.01 -27.01 -1.50
N LYS A 2 11.14 -25.80 -2.06
CA LYS A 2 11.25 -24.56 -1.26
C LYS A 2 9.86 -23.97 -1.00
N ALA A 3 9.56 -23.71 0.27
CA ALA A 3 8.35 -23.01 0.69
C ALA A 3 8.70 -21.66 1.31
N GLN A 4 7.87 -20.66 1.04
CA GLN A 4 8.05 -19.35 1.63
C GLN A 4 7.41 -19.31 3.02
N ARG A 5 8.09 -18.73 4.01
CA ARG A 5 7.51 -18.38 5.32
C ARG A 5 7.58 -16.86 5.50
N VAL A 6 6.42 -16.24 5.66
CA VAL A 6 6.25 -14.80 5.83
C VAL A 6 5.73 -14.52 7.23
N ASP A 7 6.38 -13.58 7.92
CA ASP A 7 5.88 -13.00 9.16
C ASP A 7 5.68 -11.49 8.99
N MET A 8 4.75 -10.94 9.76
CA MET A 8 4.45 -9.52 9.81
C MET A 8 4.33 -9.07 11.25
N PHE A 9 5.08 -8.03 11.61
CA PHE A 9 5.13 -7.47 12.96
C PHE A 9 4.79 -5.99 12.92
N VAL A 10 3.72 -5.59 13.61
CA VAL A 10 3.27 -4.20 13.66
C VAL A 10 3.82 -3.53 14.91
N CYS A 11 4.67 -2.52 14.72
CA CYS A 11 5.33 -1.76 15.78
C CYS A 11 4.79 -0.32 15.79
N PRO A 12 4.00 0.09 16.80
CA PRO A 12 3.70 1.50 17.03
C PRO A 12 4.99 2.33 17.14
N SER A 13 4.93 3.56 16.67
CA SER A 13 6.05 4.50 16.69
C SER A 13 5.67 5.72 17.51
N ALA A 14 6.54 6.13 18.44
CA ALA A 14 6.34 7.32 19.27
C ALA A 14 6.70 8.63 18.55
N THR A 15 7.59 8.57 17.55
CA THR A 15 7.98 9.69 16.68
C THR A 15 8.28 9.17 15.27
N PRO A 16 8.45 10.02 14.23
CA PRO A 16 8.78 9.52 12.90
C PRO A 16 10.12 8.77 12.86
N ALA A 17 11.08 9.10 13.75
CA ALA A 17 12.37 8.42 13.82
C ALA A 17 12.42 7.27 14.85
N ASP A 18 11.30 6.90 15.45
CA ASP A 18 11.27 5.81 16.42
C ASP A 18 11.38 4.44 15.73
N THR A 19 12.56 3.86 15.80
CA THR A 19 12.86 2.50 15.34
C THR A 19 13.00 1.50 16.51
N SER A 20 12.63 1.89 17.74
CA SER A 20 12.85 1.06 18.94
C SER A 20 12.08 -0.27 18.88
N GLY A 21 10.86 -0.26 18.35
CA GLY A 21 10.07 -1.48 18.13
C GLY A 21 10.74 -2.45 17.15
N LEU A 22 11.33 -1.93 16.07
CA LEU A 22 12.08 -2.75 15.11
C LEU A 22 13.36 -3.31 15.74
N GLN A 23 14.07 -2.50 16.52
CA GLN A 23 15.25 -2.94 17.25
C GLN A 23 14.91 -4.05 18.25
N ALA A 24 13.81 -3.92 18.99
CA ALA A 24 13.37 -4.95 19.94
C ALA A 24 13.03 -6.29 19.24
N LEU A 25 12.46 -6.25 18.01
CA LEU A 25 12.25 -7.47 17.22
C LEU A 25 13.58 -8.10 16.78
N ALA A 26 14.56 -7.28 16.40
CA ALA A 26 15.90 -7.73 16.02
C ALA A 26 16.63 -8.36 17.22
N ASP A 27 16.64 -7.68 18.36
CA ASP A 27 17.28 -8.15 19.59
C ASP A 27 16.66 -9.46 20.10
N ALA A 28 15.34 -9.62 19.93
CA ALA A 28 14.62 -10.86 20.25
C ALA A 28 14.78 -11.97 19.19
N GLY A 29 15.51 -11.73 18.09
CA GLY A 29 15.69 -12.68 17.00
C GLY A 29 14.43 -12.99 16.20
N LYS A 30 13.37 -12.17 16.32
CA LYS A 30 12.10 -12.34 15.60
C LYS A 30 12.21 -11.91 14.13
N ILE A 31 13.09 -10.96 13.85
CA ILE A 31 13.50 -10.60 12.50
C ILE A 31 15.00 -10.86 12.36
N LYS A 32 15.43 -11.28 11.17
CA LYS A 32 16.84 -11.52 10.83
C LYS A 32 17.25 -10.67 9.62
N PRO A 33 18.53 -10.26 9.52
CA PRO A 33 19.00 -9.40 8.44
C PRO A 33 18.63 -9.90 7.05
N ASP A 34 18.83 -11.18 6.77
CA ASP A 34 18.58 -11.81 5.47
C ASP A 34 17.09 -12.03 5.14
N THR A 35 16.20 -11.76 6.09
CA THR A 35 14.76 -12.06 5.97
C THR A 35 13.91 -10.82 5.75
N LEU A 36 14.37 -9.63 6.14
CA LEU A 36 13.58 -8.41 6.01
C LEU A 36 13.41 -8.03 4.54
N VAL A 37 12.17 -7.89 4.07
CA VAL A 37 11.88 -7.57 2.66
C VAL A 37 11.11 -6.27 2.46
N ALA A 38 10.32 -5.85 3.44
CA ALA A 38 9.62 -4.57 3.38
C ALA A 38 9.41 -3.96 4.77
N LEU A 39 9.43 -2.63 4.80
CA LEU A 39 8.93 -1.81 5.90
C LEU A 39 7.77 -0.97 5.36
N VAL A 40 6.58 -1.21 5.88
CA VAL A 40 5.35 -0.56 5.44
C VAL A 40 4.76 0.19 6.62
N GLY A 41 4.34 1.44 6.47
CA GLY A 41 3.85 2.13 7.67
C GLY A 41 3.21 3.49 7.49
N LYS A 42 2.69 3.95 8.62
CA LYS A 42 2.05 5.23 8.83
C LYS A 42 2.98 6.13 9.64
N THR A 43 3.36 7.26 9.04
CA THR A 43 4.25 8.25 9.68
C THR A 43 3.45 9.48 10.08
N GLU A 44 3.70 10.01 11.28
CA GLU A 44 3.10 11.27 11.69
C GLU A 44 3.78 12.44 10.97
N GLY A 45 2.97 13.25 10.32
CA GLY A 45 3.37 14.24 9.33
C GLY A 45 2.14 14.70 8.56
N THR A 46 2.30 15.55 7.55
CA THR A 46 1.14 16.04 6.79
C THR A 46 0.61 14.99 5.83
N GLY A 47 1.40 14.00 5.40
CA GLY A 47 1.01 13.11 4.30
C GLY A 47 0.88 13.81 2.94
N ALA A 48 1.22 15.09 2.84
CA ALA A 48 1.26 15.85 1.60
C ALA A 48 2.65 15.76 0.93
N HIS A 49 2.88 16.59 -0.08
CA HIS A 49 4.15 16.62 -0.83
C HIS A 49 5.32 17.16 0.03
N ASP A 50 5.03 18.05 0.97
CA ASP A 50 5.95 18.75 1.88
C ASP A 50 6.07 18.07 3.27
N ASP A 51 5.74 16.78 3.34
CA ASP A 51 5.70 16.03 4.58
C ASP A 51 7.10 15.66 5.10
N TRP A 52 7.65 16.52 5.95
CA TRP A 52 8.93 16.30 6.61
C TRP A 52 8.93 15.15 7.62
N GLY A 53 7.76 14.78 8.17
CA GLY A 53 7.64 13.63 9.06
C GLY A 53 7.93 12.32 8.34
N ARG A 54 7.38 12.16 7.12
CA ARG A 54 7.70 11.03 6.25
C ARG A 54 9.17 11.00 5.84
N VAL A 55 9.75 12.14 5.49
CA VAL A 55 11.18 12.24 5.13
C VAL A 55 12.07 11.83 6.30
N TRP A 56 11.77 12.31 7.51
CA TRP A 56 12.51 11.98 8.71
C TRP A 56 12.43 10.49 9.05
N ALA A 57 11.25 9.89 8.90
CA ALA A 57 11.05 8.46 9.06
C ALA A 57 11.84 7.63 8.03
N ASP A 58 11.81 8.01 6.74
CA ASP A 58 12.57 7.31 5.69
C ASP A 58 14.08 7.33 6.00
N VAL A 59 14.63 8.48 6.41
CA VAL A 59 16.05 8.60 6.80
C VAL A 59 16.37 7.71 8.01
N ALA A 60 15.58 7.77 9.08
CA ALA A 60 15.81 6.99 10.29
C ALA A 60 15.71 5.47 10.03
N LEU A 61 14.71 5.05 9.25
CA LEU A 61 14.52 3.65 8.88
C LEU A 61 15.63 3.16 7.97
N ARG A 62 16.15 3.98 7.05
CA ARG A 62 17.29 3.61 6.19
C ARG A 62 18.56 3.43 7.01
N ASP A 63 18.85 4.35 7.92
CA ASP A 63 20.02 4.25 8.80
C ASP A 63 19.93 3.01 9.70
N TRP A 64 18.78 2.78 10.33
CA TRP A 64 18.55 1.58 11.13
C TRP A 64 18.68 0.30 10.30
N THR A 65 18.05 0.25 9.12
CA THR A 65 18.09 -0.94 8.25
C THR A 65 19.50 -1.20 7.73
N ALA A 66 20.26 -0.17 7.35
CA ALA A 66 21.64 -0.31 6.92
C ALA A 66 22.51 -0.97 8.00
N LYS A 67 22.38 -0.51 9.25
CA LYS A 67 23.07 -1.09 10.41
C LYS A 67 22.62 -2.53 10.67
N PHE A 68 21.32 -2.78 10.63
CA PHE A 68 20.75 -4.12 10.84
C PHE A 68 21.22 -5.13 9.79
N LEU A 69 21.30 -4.71 8.52
CA LEU A 69 21.76 -5.53 7.40
C LEU A 69 23.29 -5.62 7.28
N GLY A 70 24.03 -4.71 7.92
CA GLY A 70 25.48 -4.61 7.76
C GLY A 70 25.91 -4.11 6.37
N ILE A 71 25.11 -3.24 5.74
CA ILE A 71 25.37 -2.71 4.38
C ILE A 71 25.39 -1.17 4.37
N PRO A 72 25.95 -0.53 3.33
CA PRO A 72 25.84 0.92 3.16
C PRO A 72 24.39 1.39 3.02
N VAL A 73 24.05 2.55 3.59
CA VAL A 73 22.70 3.16 3.48
C VAL A 73 22.18 3.26 2.04
N GLY A 74 23.07 3.58 1.08
CA GLY A 74 22.71 3.69 -0.33
C GLY A 74 22.28 2.37 -0.99
N GLU A 75 22.56 1.23 -0.35
CA GLU A 75 22.17 -0.09 -0.86
C GLU A 75 20.85 -0.60 -0.29
N VAL A 76 20.36 -0.02 0.81
CA VAL A 76 19.14 -0.49 1.52
C VAL A 76 17.94 -0.68 0.59
N ALA A 77 17.70 0.23 -0.34
CA ALA A 77 16.57 0.17 -1.27
C ALA A 77 16.60 -1.06 -2.20
N LYS A 78 17.78 -1.66 -2.43
CA LYS A 78 17.92 -2.89 -3.23
C LYS A 78 17.46 -4.14 -2.46
N HIS A 79 17.52 -4.06 -1.12
CA HIS A 79 17.27 -5.19 -0.22
C HIS A 79 15.88 -5.12 0.43
N VAL A 80 15.42 -3.93 0.81
CA VAL A 80 14.17 -3.71 1.56
C VAL A 80 13.38 -2.58 0.93
N ILE A 81 12.12 -2.83 0.58
CA ILE A 81 11.21 -1.81 0.04
C ILE A 81 10.52 -1.04 1.17
N PHE A 82 10.47 0.27 1.05
CA PHE A 82 9.87 1.15 2.05
C PHE A 82 8.60 1.78 1.48
N VAL A 83 7.44 1.43 2.04
CA VAL A 83 6.14 2.02 1.66
C VAL A 83 5.58 2.83 2.83
N LEU A 84 6.00 4.09 2.89
CA LEU A 84 5.60 5.04 3.93
C LEU A 84 4.48 5.94 3.44
N SER A 85 3.35 5.93 4.14
CA SER A 85 2.22 6.84 3.93
C SER A 85 2.09 7.79 5.11
N GLY A 86 2.38 9.06 4.89
CA GLY A 86 2.29 10.08 5.92
C GLY A 86 0.86 10.47 6.28
N GLY A 87 0.72 11.18 7.39
CA GLY A 87 -0.55 11.62 7.94
C GLY A 87 -1.21 10.54 8.78
N CYS A 88 -1.38 10.82 10.07
CA CYS A 88 -2.12 9.99 11.01
C CYS A 88 -3.29 10.76 11.66
N PRO A 89 -4.18 11.40 10.87
CA PRO A 89 -5.27 12.20 11.44
C PRO A 89 -6.33 11.31 12.11
N GLY A 90 -7.05 11.88 13.07
CA GLY A 90 -8.08 11.18 13.82
C GLY A 90 -7.49 10.12 14.75
N VAL A 91 -7.91 8.86 14.57
CA VAL A 91 -7.56 7.74 15.45
C VAL A 91 -6.42 6.86 14.93
N ILE A 92 -5.78 7.22 13.82
CA ILE A 92 -4.71 6.40 13.23
C ILE A 92 -3.47 6.51 14.11
N THR A 93 -2.96 5.37 14.60
CA THR A 93 -1.70 5.33 15.35
C THR A 93 -0.52 5.26 14.39
N PRO A 94 0.52 6.11 14.49
CA PRO A 94 1.77 5.94 13.75
C PRO A 94 2.41 4.58 14.05
N HIS A 95 2.81 3.85 13.02
CA HIS A 95 3.39 2.51 13.17
C HIS A 95 4.15 2.07 11.91
N ILE A 96 5.06 1.12 12.09
CA ILE A 96 5.74 0.40 11.02
C ILE A 96 5.43 -1.10 11.14
N ALA A 97 4.94 -1.69 10.06
CA ALA A 97 4.85 -3.13 9.86
C ALA A 97 6.13 -3.64 9.20
N ALA A 98 6.89 -4.45 9.92
CA ALA A 98 8.03 -5.18 9.38
C ALA A 98 7.56 -6.49 8.74
N VAL A 99 7.88 -6.69 7.47
CA VAL A 99 7.54 -7.90 6.71
C VAL A 99 8.82 -8.67 6.45
N THR A 100 8.85 -9.92 6.92
CA THR A 100 9.97 -10.84 6.69
C THR A 100 9.58 -11.95 5.74
N ARG A 101 10.58 -12.52 5.07
CA ARG A 101 10.47 -13.66 4.19
C ARG A 101 11.66 -14.59 4.40
N GLU A 102 11.37 -15.84 4.73
CA GLU A 102 12.30 -16.94 4.74
C GLU A 102 11.94 -17.98 3.68
N TRP A 103 12.95 -18.68 3.16
CA TRP A 103 12.76 -19.84 2.29
C TRP A 103 13.15 -21.10 3.06
N LEU A 104 12.20 -21.99 3.27
CA LEU A 104 12.37 -23.24 3.99
C LEU A 104 12.43 -24.41 3.01
N ASP A 105 13.32 -25.36 3.26
CA ASP A 105 13.28 -26.66 2.59
C ASP A 105 12.25 -27.55 3.28
N VAL A 106 11.17 -27.89 2.57
CA VAL A 106 10.10 -28.75 3.06
C VAL A 106 9.99 -30.03 2.22
N PRO A 107 9.59 -31.17 2.82
CA PRO A 107 9.37 -32.42 2.08
C PRO A 107 8.32 -32.23 0.97
N ASP A 108 8.48 -32.93 -0.15
CA ASP A 108 7.48 -32.89 -1.20
C ASP A 108 6.15 -33.50 -0.69
N GLY A 109 5.03 -32.82 -0.97
CA GLY A 109 3.70 -33.24 -0.50
C GLY A 109 3.35 -32.84 0.93
N SER A 110 4.17 -32.04 1.62
CA SER A 110 3.87 -31.53 2.98
C SER A 110 2.83 -30.40 3.02
N GLN A 111 2.23 -30.04 1.88
CA GLN A 111 1.20 -29.01 1.79
C GLN A 111 -0.16 -29.63 2.09
N ASP A 112 -0.93 -29.03 3.00
CA ASP A 112 -2.33 -29.40 3.27
C ASP A 112 -3.30 -28.95 2.17
N GLY A 113 -2.79 -28.24 1.16
CA GLY A 113 -3.56 -27.66 0.06
C GLY A 113 -4.16 -26.29 0.38
N GLU A 114 -4.00 -25.78 1.60
CA GLU A 114 -4.44 -24.44 1.96
C GLU A 114 -3.47 -23.38 1.42
N LYS A 115 -4.02 -22.28 0.90
CA LYS A 115 -3.19 -21.14 0.49
C LYS A 115 -2.80 -20.32 1.72
N ARG A 116 -1.51 -20.02 1.87
CA ARG A 116 -0.95 -19.20 2.95
C ARG A 116 -0.17 -18.01 2.39
N LEU A 117 0.00 -16.98 3.21
CA LEU A 117 0.58 -15.70 2.82
C LEU A 117 1.93 -15.88 2.13
N VAL A 118 2.08 -15.21 0.99
CA VAL A 118 3.36 -14.98 0.32
C VAL A 118 3.55 -13.49 0.07
N VAL A 119 4.81 -13.07 -0.01
CA VAL A 119 5.24 -11.73 -0.36
C VAL A 119 6.32 -11.77 -1.42
N GLY A 120 6.23 -10.85 -2.38
CA GLY A 120 7.27 -10.60 -3.37
C GLY A 120 7.47 -9.12 -3.59
N ARG A 121 8.65 -8.76 -4.07
CA ARG A 121 9.06 -7.37 -4.24
C ARG A 121 9.83 -7.16 -5.54
N ALA A 122 9.67 -5.97 -6.13
CA ALA A 122 10.45 -5.56 -7.29
C ALA A 122 10.56 -4.04 -7.40
N GLY A 123 11.61 -3.59 -8.07
CA GLY A 123 11.75 -2.22 -8.56
C GLY A 123 11.42 -2.15 -10.04
N SER A 124 10.78 -1.06 -10.48
CA SER A 124 10.67 -0.73 -11.89
C SER A 124 11.97 -0.13 -12.42
N ASP A 125 12.06 0.04 -13.74
CA ASP A 125 13.01 0.99 -14.32
C ASP A 125 12.73 2.41 -13.81
N ALA A 126 13.70 3.31 -13.94
CA ALA A 126 13.55 4.70 -13.51
C ALA A 126 12.34 5.35 -14.22
N ILE A 127 11.53 6.11 -13.47
CA ILE A 127 10.37 6.85 -13.99
C ILE A 127 10.78 8.32 -14.04
N THR A 128 10.84 8.86 -15.26
CA THR A 128 11.19 10.27 -15.49
C THR A 128 10.02 11.19 -15.15
N PRO A 129 10.26 12.49 -14.88
CA PRO A 129 9.18 13.42 -14.52
C PRO A 129 8.10 13.52 -15.60
N GLU A 130 8.47 13.47 -16.87
CA GLU A 130 7.53 13.48 -18.00
C GLU A 130 6.73 12.17 -18.19
N GLU A 131 7.08 11.09 -17.49
CA GLU A 131 6.33 9.84 -17.50
C GLU A 131 5.35 9.74 -16.32
N VAL A 132 5.53 10.55 -15.27
CA VAL A 132 4.66 10.56 -14.10
C VAL A 132 3.22 10.88 -14.53
N GLY A 133 2.27 10.04 -14.11
CA GLY A 133 0.87 10.18 -14.45
C GLY A 133 0.49 9.73 -15.86
N ARG A 134 1.38 9.06 -16.59
CA ARG A 134 1.21 8.68 -18.00
C ARG A 134 1.49 7.20 -18.26
N MET A 135 1.26 6.75 -19.50
CA MET A 135 1.49 5.38 -19.95
C MET A 135 2.90 4.86 -19.70
N GLY A 136 3.91 5.74 -19.74
CA GLY A 136 5.29 5.37 -19.39
C GLY A 136 5.41 4.82 -17.97
N GLN A 137 4.76 5.48 -17.00
CA GLN A 137 4.68 4.99 -15.63
C GLN A 137 3.81 3.72 -15.52
N ILE A 138 2.65 3.69 -16.16
CA ILE A 138 1.71 2.54 -16.13
C ILE A 138 2.43 1.25 -16.50
N ARG A 139 3.14 1.24 -17.64
CA ARG A 139 3.90 0.07 -18.12
C ARG A 139 5.01 -0.35 -17.18
N LYS A 140 5.80 0.61 -16.69
CA LYS A 140 6.91 0.33 -15.74
C LYS A 140 6.42 -0.27 -14.42
N VAL A 141 5.28 0.19 -13.91
CA VAL A 141 4.66 -0.39 -12.71
C VAL A 141 4.08 -1.77 -12.99
N ALA A 142 3.49 -1.99 -14.16
CA ALA A 142 2.98 -3.31 -14.53
C ALA A 142 4.10 -4.35 -14.61
N ASP A 143 5.22 -4.02 -15.28
CA ASP A 143 6.40 -4.88 -15.37
C ASP A 143 6.97 -5.20 -13.98
N ALA A 144 7.06 -4.20 -13.11
CA ALA A 144 7.51 -4.41 -11.72
C ALA A 144 6.52 -5.29 -10.94
N THR A 145 5.22 -5.14 -11.18
CA THR A 145 4.19 -5.97 -10.53
C THR A 145 4.31 -7.43 -10.95
N HIS A 146 4.51 -7.73 -12.24
CA HIS A 146 4.79 -9.10 -12.71
C HIS A 146 6.07 -9.67 -12.10
N LYS A 147 7.15 -8.88 -12.03
CA LYS A 147 8.40 -9.29 -11.38
C LYS A 147 8.19 -9.59 -9.88
N ALA A 148 7.42 -8.77 -9.18
CA ALA A 148 7.09 -8.98 -7.77
C ALA A 148 6.20 -10.21 -7.56
N MET A 149 5.24 -10.48 -8.46
CA MET A 149 4.46 -11.73 -8.43
C MET A 149 5.35 -12.96 -8.63
N ALA A 150 6.27 -12.91 -9.59
CA ALA A 150 7.23 -13.98 -9.83
C ALA A 150 8.15 -14.21 -8.61
N ASP A 151 8.64 -13.14 -7.98
CA ASP A 151 9.43 -13.20 -6.75
C ASP A 151 8.62 -13.76 -5.56
N ALA A 152 7.29 -13.57 -5.53
CA ALA A 152 6.38 -14.19 -4.57
C ALA A 152 6.06 -15.67 -4.88
N GLY A 153 6.36 -16.15 -6.09
CA GLY A 153 5.91 -17.45 -6.59
C GLY A 153 4.41 -17.50 -6.92
N LEU A 154 3.80 -16.36 -7.25
CA LEU A 154 2.39 -16.24 -7.66
C LEU A 154 2.27 -16.29 -9.18
N THR A 155 1.34 -17.10 -9.68
CA THR A 155 1.06 -17.26 -11.12
C THR A 155 -0.37 -16.90 -11.50
N ASP A 156 -1.33 -17.04 -10.58
CA ASP A 156 -2.72 -16.62 -10.77
C ASP A 156 -2.93 -15.24 -10.14
N PRO A 157 -3.32 -14.20 -10.91
CA PRO A 157 -3.67 -12.88 -10.37
C PRO A 157 -4.76 -12.93 -9.28
N LYS A 158 -5.64 -13.94 -9.28
CA LYS A 158 -6.70 -14.10 -8.26
C LYS A 158 -6.17 -14.41 -6.86
N ASP A 159 -4.92 -14.86 -6.77
CA ASP A 159 -4.25 -15.11 -5.50
C ASP A 159 -3.58 -13.87 -4.91
N VAL A 160 -3.56 -12.76 -5.65
CA VAL A 160 -3.09 -11.45 -5.18
C VAL A 160 -4.21 -10.76 -4.43
N HIS A 161 -3.93 -10.27 -3.23
CA HIS A 161 -4.90 -9.54 -2.41
C HIS A 161 -4.48 -8.12 -2.05
N LEU A 162 -3.22 -7.75 -2.28
CA LEU A 162 -2.74 -6.40 -2.06
C LEU A 162 -1.46 -6.18 -2.88
N VAL A 163 -1.41 -5.10 -3.65
CA VAL A 163 -0.20 -4.61 -4.31
C VAL A 163 0.08 -3.20 -3.82
N MET A 164 1.11 -3.06 -3.01
CA MET A 164 1.57 -1.77 -2.52
C MET A 164 2.60 -1.20 -3.48
N VAL A 165 2.40 0.05 -3.91
CA VAL A 165 3.33 0.71 -4.85
C VAL A 165 3.71 2.08 -4.32
N LYS A 166 5.02 2.34 -4.24
CA LYS A 166 5.55 3.68 -4.01
C LYS A 166 6.24 4.18 -5.27
N VAL A 167 5.78 5.30 -5.82
CA VAL A 167 6.30 5.88 -7.08
C VAL A 167 6.87 7.29 -6.87
N PRO A 168 7.68 7.81 -7.82
CA PRO A 168 8.10 9.21 -7.80
C PRO A 168 6.90 10.16 -7.86
N GLY A 169 6.92 11.18 -7.01
CA GLY A 169 6.07 12.37 -7.14
C GLY A 169 6.81 13.49 -7.85
N LEU A 170 6.09 14.39 -8.52
CA LEU A 170 6.68 15.60 -9.06
C LEU A 170 7.05 16.57 -7.94
N THR A 171 8.16 17.26 -8.15
CA THR A 171 8.67 18.38 -7.35
C THR A 171 8.95 19.55 -8.28
N THR A 172 9.03 20.77 -7.74
CA THR A 172 9.41 21.97 -8.51
C THR A 172 10.70 21.76 -9.29
N ALA A 173 11.70 21.13 -8.68
CA ALA A 173 12.98 20.85 -9.33
C ALA A 173 12.84 19.83 -10.49
N SER A 174 12.06 18.77 -10.31
CA SER A 174 11.86 17.76 -11.36
C SER A 174 11.03 18.28 -12.54
N ILE A 175 10.11 19.21 -12.29
CA ILE A 175 9.33 19.88 -13.35
C ILE A 175 10.27 20.76 -14.17
N ALA A 176 11.08 21.59 -13.50
CA ALA A 176 12.07 22.44 -14.16
C ALA A 176 13.09 21.63 -14.97
N ASP A 177 13.53 20.46 -14.47
CA ASP A 177 14.39 19.53 -15.22
C ASP A 177 13.72 19.07 -16.53
N ALA A 178 12.47 18.59 -16.47
CA ALA A 178 11.74 18.15 -17.66
C ALA A 178 11.57 19.28 -18.68
N GLU A 179 11.20 20.47 -18.23
CA GLU A 179 11.03 21.65 -19.09
C GLU A 179 12.34 22.11 -19.72
N SER A 180 13.45 22.04 -18.98
CA SER A 180 14.79 22.33 -19.52
C SER A 180 15.21 21.37 -20.64
N ARG A 181 14.64 20.16 -20.66
CA ARG A 181 14.79 19.15 -21.71
C ARG A 181 13.68 19.21 -22.77
N HIS A 182 12.89 20.29 -22.79
CA HIS A 182 11.74 20.51 -23.68
C HIS A 182 10.66 19.41 -23.59
N LYS A 183 10.48 18.83 -22.41
CA LYS A 183 9.40 17.88 -22.10
C LYS A 183 8.27 18.57 -21.35
N THR A 184 7.09 17.97 -21.38
CA THR A 184 5.94 18.41 -20.58
C THR A 184 5.73 17.47 -19.41
N VAL A 185 5.14 17.97 -18.33
CA VAL A 185 4.66 17.17 -17.20
C VAL A 185 3.14 17.09 -17.21
N VAL A 186 2.57 16.16 -16.44
CA VAL A 186 1.11 15.98 -16.37
C VAL A 186 0.40 17.14 -15.67
N SER A 187 1.05 17.76 -14.69
CA SER A 187 0.51 18.90 -13.93
C SER A 187 1.62 19.63 -13.18
N HIS A 188 1.40 20.93 -12.95
CA HIS A 188 2.22 21.79 -12.07
C HIS A 188 1.64 21.90 -10.66
N ASP A 189 0.43 21.37 -10.43
CA ASP A 189 -0.19 21.33 -9.11
C ASP A 189 0.50 20.24 -8.26
N LEU A 190 1.20 20.66 -7.20
CA LEU A 190 1.90 19.75 -6.28
C LEU A 190 1.02 19.27 -5.12
N THR A 191 -0.25 19.67 -5.07
CA THR A 191 -1.20 19.20 -4.06
C THR A 191 -1.73 17.79 -4.38
N PHE A 192 -2.60 17.27 -3.51
CA PHE A 192 -3.39 16.06 -3.76
C PHE A 192 -4.84 16.39 -4.18
N GLY A 193 -5.04 17.58 -4.76
CA GLY A 193 -6.30 17.98 -5.37
C GLY A 193 -6.63 17.22 -6.67
N PRO A 194 -7.76 17.53 -7.33
CA PRO A 194 -8.22 16.82 -8.53
C PRO A 194 -7.20 16.78 -9.69
N GLU A 195 -6.38 17.83 -9.83
CA GLU A 195 -5.32 17.92 -10.84
C GLU A 195 -3.91 17.78 -10.25
N GLY A 196 -3.82 17.34 -9.00
CA GLY A 196 -2.56 17.20 -8.28
C GLY A 196 -1.65 16.15 -8.90
N ALA A 197 -0.42 16.50 -9.22
CA ALA A 197 0.59 15.61 -9.79
C ALA A 197 0.82 14.35 -8.93
N GLY A 198 0.72 14.48 -7.60
CA GLY A 198 0.80 13.34 -6.69
C GLY A 198 -0.36 12.36 -6.85
N ALA A 199 -1.57 12.84 -7.14
CA ALA A 199 -2.74 12.02 -7.41
C ALA A 199 -2.61 11.32 -8.78
N TYR A 200 -2.17 12.03 -9.82
CA TYR A 200 -1.85 11.43 -11.13
C TYR A 200 -0.81 10.31 -11.01
N ALA A 201 0.25 10.52 -10.24
CA ALA A 201 1.27 9.50 -9.99
C ALA A 201 0.66 8.25 -9.33
N ASN A 202 -0.18 8.42 -8.31
CA ASN A 202 -0.82 7.30 -7.61
C ASN A 202 -1.75 6.52 -8.54
N ASP A 203 -2.52 7.22 -9.36
CA ASP A 203 -3.50 6.65 -10.27
C ASP A 203 -2.89 5.94 -11.46
N ALA A 204 -1.84 6.50 -12.07
CA ALA A 204 -1.07 5.79 -13.10
C ALA A 204 -0.41 4.52 -12.53
N ALA A 205 0.08 4.55 -11.28
CA ALA A 205 0.57 3.33 -10.63
C ALA A 205 -0.55 2.29 -10.42
N ALA A 206 -1.75 2.73 -10.04
CA ALA A 206 -2.88 1.83 -9.81
C ALA A 206 -3.35 1.18 -11.12
N LEU A 207 -3.40 1.93 -12.22
CA LEU A 207 -3.67 1.39 -13.56
C LEU A 207 -2.56 0.43 -14.03
N GLY A 208 -1.29 0.67 -13.65
CA GLY A 208 -0.21 -0.27 -13.89
C GLY A 208 -0.43 -1.62 -13.19
N VAL A 209 -0.89 -1.60 -11.94
CA VAL A 209 -1.29 -2.83 -11.22
C VAL A 209 -2.50 -3.49 -11.90
N ALA A 210 -3.54 -2.71 -12.23
CA ALA A 210 -4.72 -3.23 -12.91
C ALA A 210 -4.37 -3.92 -14.25
N MET A 211 -3.45 -3.33 -15.00
CA MET A 211 -2.92 -3.90 -16.24
C MET A 211 -2.16 -5.20 -15.99
N ALA A 212 -1.28 -5.24 -14.99
CA ALA A 212 -0.51 -6.43 -14.66
C ALA A 212 -1.39 -7.61 -14.23
N LEU A 213 -2.45 -7.34 -13.47
CA LEU A 213 -3.37 -8.37 -12.97
C LEU A 213 -4.47 -8.75 -13.97
N GLY A 214 -4.52 -8.08 -15.14
CA GLY A 214 -5.51 -8.32 -16.17
C GLY A 214 -6.91 -7.78 -15.83
N GLU A 215 -7.03 -6.93 -14.80
CA GLU A 215 -8.27 -6.24 -14.41
C GLU A 215 -8.67 -5.21 -15.48
N VAL A 216 -7.67 -4.53 -16.07
CA VAL A 216 -7.87 -3.58 -17.17
C VAL A 216 -6.93 -3.92 -18.33
N PRO A 217 -7.45 -4.17 -19.55
CA PRO A 217 -6.60 -4.45 -20.71
C PRO A 217 -5.86 -3.19 -21.17
N GLU A 218 -4.60 -3.33 -21.61
CA GLU A 218 -3.78 -2.21 -22.10
C GLU A 218 -4.46 -1.39 -23.22
N SER A 219 -5.28 -2.04 -24.05
CA SER A 219 -6.05 -1.37 -25.12
C SER A 219 -7.04 -0.30 -24.64
N LYS A 220 -7.40 -0.29 -23.35
CA LYS A 220 -8.23 0.76 -22.73
C LYS A 220 -7.42 1.85 -22.02
N LEU A 221 -6.09 1.73 -22.00
CA LEU A 221 -5.20 2.62 -21.27
C LEU A 221 -4.52 3.59 -22.23
N ALA A 222 -4.56 4.86 -21.87
CA ALA A 222 -3.88 5.97 -22.53
C ALA A 222 -3.64 7.10 -21.51
N ASP A 223 -2.82 8.08 -21.84
CA ASP A 223 -2.51 9.18 -20.91
C ASP A 223 -3.77 9.96 -20.49
N ASP A 224 -4.76 10.08 -21.38
CA ASP A 224 -5.98 10.87 -21.19
C ASP A 224 -7.08 10.17 -20.38
N VAL A 225 -6.94 8.88 -20.07
CA VAL A 225 -7.86 8.17 -19.17
C VAL A 225 -7.48 8.34 -17.70
N VAL A 226 -6.20 8.63 -17.43
CA VAL A 226 -5.69 8.81 -16.07
C VAL A 226 -6.38 9.99 -15.44
N ARG A 227 -6.98 9.77 -14.28
CA ARG A 227 -7.78 10.76 -13.56
C ARG A 227 -9.01 11.27 -14.33
N ARG A 228 -9.54 10.48 -15.28
CA ARG A 228 -10.73 10.83 -16.09
C ARG A 228 -11.75 9.69 -16.16
N ASP A 229 -11.31 8.47 -16.46
CA ASP A 229 -12.19 7.29 -16.58
C ASP A 229 -12.13 6.43 -15.31
N TRP A 230 -13.09 6.63 -14.40
CA TRP A 230 -13.14 5.93 -13.11
C TRP A 230 -13.62 4.47 -13.21
N ASP A 231 -14.11 4.04 -14.37
CA ASP A 231 -14.50 2.64 -14.59
C ASP A 231 -13.28 1.72 -14.77
N LEU A 232 -12.09 2.31 -14.89
CA LEU A 232 -10.81 1.61 -14.93
C LEU A 232 -10.16 1.66 -13.55
N TYR A 233 -10.05 0.52 -12.88
CA TYR A 233 -9.46 0.44 -11.55
C TYR A 233 -8.90 -0.95 -11.25
N SER A 234 -8.06 -1.02 -10.20
CA SER A 234 -7.66 -2.27 -9.56
C SER A 234 -8.40 -2.42 -8.22
N GLU A 235 -8.79 -3.63 -7.84
CA GLU A 235 -9.39 -3.90 -6.52
C GLU A 235 -8.35 -4.23 -5.43
N VAL A 236 -7.06 -4.24 -5.79
CA VAL A 236 -5.97 -4.61 -4.86
C VAL A 236 -4.81 -3.62 -4.84
N ALA A 237 -4.79 -2.60 -5.70
CA ALA A 237 -3.74 -1.59 -5.73
C ALA A 237 -3.84 -0.59 -4.57
N MET A 238 -2.75 -0.43 -3.81
CA MET A 238 -2.58 0.65 -2.84
C MET A 238 -1.32 1.44 -3.14
N THR A 239 -1.51 2.62 -3.73
CA THR A 239 -0.43 3.41 -4.30
C THR A 239 -0.23 4.70 -3.52
N SER A 240 1.03 5.15 -3.50
CA SER A 240 1.44 6.41 -2.93
C SER A 240 2.65 6.98 -3.68
N SER A 241 2.77 8.29 -3.69
CA SER A 241 3.85 9.01 -4.35
C SER A 241 4.68 9.77 -3.33
N GLY A 242 5.93 10.05 -3.69
CA GLY A 242 6.86 10.81 -2.86
C GLY A 242 8.02 11.35 -3.70
N GLY A 243 8.41 12.60 -3.45
CA GLY A 243 9.49 13.27 -4.18
C GLY A 243 10.86 12.64 -3.94
N GLU A 244 11.00 11.77 -2.95
CA GLU A 244 12.22 11.03 -2.61
C GLU A 244 12.49 9.85 -3.57
N LYS A 245 11.50 9.37 -4.33
CA LYS A 245 11.63 8.18 -5.18
C LYS A 245 12.05 8.53 -6.61
N ARG A 246 12.70 7.57 -7.30
CA ARG A 246 13.11 7.70 -8.72
C ARG A 246 12.68 6.52 -9.61
N HIS A 247 12.16 5.46 -9.01
CA HIS A 247 11.56 4.30 -9.66
C HIS A 247 10.35 3.88 -8.83
N GLY A 248 9.50 3.02 -9.39
CA GLY A 248 8.42 2.37 -8.68
C GLY A 248 8.97 1.24 -7.81
N GLU A 249 8.64 1.25 -6.53
CA GLU A 249 8.91 0.16 -5.59
C GLU A 249 7.60 -0.58 -5.34
N VAL A 250 7.55 -1.87 -5.70
CA VAL A 250 6.33 -2.71 -5.65
C VAL A 250 6.50 -3.83 -4.62
N VAL A 251 5.51 -4.00 -3.75
CA VAL A 251 5.36 -5.16 -2.86
C VAL A 251 4.02 -5.82 -3.12
N VAL A 252 4.03 -7.10 -3.48
CA VAL A 252 2.83 -7.91 -3.73
C VAL A 252 2.62 -8.85 -2.54
N PHE A 253 1.38 -8.90 -2.05
CA PHE A 253 0.92 -9.87 -1.07
C PHE A 253 -0.19 -10.73 -1.66
N GLY A 254 -0.08 -12.04 -1.47
CA GLY A 254 -1.07 -13.00 -1.94
C GLY A 254 -1.07 -14.26 -1.10
N ASN A 255 -1.79 -15.29 -1.55
CA ASN A 255 -1.75 -16.60 -0.91
C ASN A 255 -1.31 -17.69 -1.90
N SER A 256 -0.44 -18.59 -1.47
CA SER A 256 0.03 -19.71 -2.28
C SER A 256 -0.06 -21.02 -1.50
N THR A 257 -0.37 -22.13 -2.17
CA THR A 257 -0.29 -23.47 -1.57
C THR A 257 1.16 -23.85 -1.27
N SER A 258 2.13 -23.21 -1.93
CA SER A 258 3.57 -23.41 -1.72
C SER A 258 4.15 -22.62 -0.56
N SER A 259 3.31 -22.11 0.34
CA SER A 259 3.70 -21.30 1.48
C SER A 259 3.58 -22.08 2.78
N ALA A 260 4.57 -21.91 3.66
CA ALA A 260 4.59 -22.44 5.02
C ALA A 260 4.22 -21.37 6.07
N SER A 261 3.68 -20.22 5.63
CA SER A 261 3.31 -19.12 6.52
C SER A 261 2.17 -19.51 7.46
N ALA A 262 2.24 -19.02 8.70
CA ALA A 262 1.13 -19.08 9.64
C ALA A 262 0.12 -17.93 9.42
N LEU A 263 0.24 -17.20 8.32
CA LEU A 263 -0.57 -16.03 7.98
C LEU A 263 -1.37 -16.28 6.71
N GLN A 264 -2.49 -15.57 6.57
CA GLN A 264 -3.31 -15.47 5.36
C GLN A 264 -3.68 -14.01 5.13
N ILE A 265 -3.86 -13.63 3.87
CA ILE A 265 -4.37 -12.32 3.48
C ILE A 265 -5.68 -12.45 2.73
N GLY A 266 -6.59 -11.50 2.89
CA GLY A 266 -7.77 -11.36 2.06
C GLY A 266 -8.09 -9.90 1.85
N HIS A 267 -8.96 -9.60 0.88
CA HIS A 267 -9.38 -8.23 0.60
C HIS A 267 -10.87 -8.17 0.28
N ALA A 268 -11.41 -6.97 0.36
CA ALA A 268 -12.71 -6.60 -0.17
C ALA A 268 -12.70 -5.10 -0.48
N VAL A 269 -13.82 -4.62 -1.03
CA VAL A 269 -14.05 -3.19 -1.24
C VAL A 269 -15.16 -2.68 -0.31
N THR A 270 -15.04 -1.44 0.15
CA THR A 270 -16.12 -0.66 0.76
C THR A 270 -16.78 0.16 -0.34
N ARG A 271 -18.08 0.40 -0.23
CA ARG A 271 -18.83 1.25 -1.19
C ARG A 271 -18.70 2.74 -0.91
N ASP A 272 -18.42 3.11 0.34
CA ASP A 272 -18.29 4.48 0.81
C ASP A 272 -17.59 4.51 2.19
N PHE A 273 -17.42 5.70 2.78
CA PHE A 273 -16.79 5.91 4.09
C PHE A 273 -17.56 5.37 5.30
N ILE A 274 -18.80 4.90 5.11
CA ILE A 274 -19.65 4.38 6.19
C ILE A 274 -20.07 2.93 5.90
N ASP A 275 -19.31 2.21 5.07
CA ASP A 275 -19.59 0.83 4.69
C ASP A 275 -18.78 -0.17 5.53
N ALA A 276 -19.13 -0.27 6.81
CA ALA A 276 -18.55 -1.23 7.74
C ALA A 276 -18.71 -2.69 7.28
N ALA A 277 -19.69 -2.97 6.40
CA ALA A 277 -19.86 -4.29 5.82
C ALA A 277 -18.68 -4.69 4.91
N GLY A 278 -18.14 -3.76 4.13
CA GLY A 278 -16.95 -3.99 3.31
C GLY A 278 -15.72 -4.35 4.15
N VAL A 279 -15.50 -3.66 5.27
CA VAL A 279 -14.41 -4.00 6.21
C VAL A 279 -14.59 -5.41 6.78
N ARG A 280 -15.80 -5.77 7.21
CA ARG A 280 -16.10 -7.13 7.70
C ARG A 280 -15.89 -8.18 6.62
N GLN A 281 -16.21 -7.87 5.37
CA GLN A 281 -15.99 -8.77 4.25
C GLN A 281 -14.50 -9.01 3.99
N ALA A 282 -13.66 -7.98 4.10
CA ALA A 282 -12.21 -8.14 4.00
C ALA A 282 -11.66 -9.06 5.11
N LEU A 283 -12.11 -8.87 6.35
CA LEU A 283 -11.73 -9.74 7.48
C LEU A 283 -12.15 -11.20 7.27
N ARG A 284 -13.36 -11.44 6.75
CA ARG A 284 -13.86 -12.79 6.43
C ARG A 284 -13.11 -13.42 5.27
N SER A 285 -12.81 -12.63 4.23
CA SER A 285 -12.00 -13.05 3.10
C SER A 285 -10.59 -13.46 3.53
N ALA A 286 -10.03 -12.79 4.55
CA ALA A 286 -8.72 -13.14 5.09
C ALA A 286 -8.73 -14.41 5.95
N GLY A 287 -9.91 -14.86 6.41
CA GLY A 287 -10.06 -16.10 7.16
C GLY A 287 -10.60 -15.93 8.58
N LEU A 288 -10.99 -14.73 9.02
CA LEU A 288 -11.74 -14.60 10.27
C LEU A 288 -13.15 -15.19 10.12
N ARG A 289 -13.67 -15.75 11.22
CA ARG A 289 -14.95 -16.46 11.27
C ARG A 289 -15.77 -15.95 12.44
N PHE A 290 -16.54 -14.90 12.18
CA PHE A 290 -17.46 -14.31 13.15
C PHE A 290 -18.87 -14.26 12.55
N LYS A 291 -19.88 -14.31 13.42
CA LYS A 291 -21.32 -14.28 13.05
C LYS A 291 -21.70 -12.89 12.52
N ASP A 292 -23.01 -12.63 12.43
CA ASP A 292 -23.52 -11.30 12.10
C ASP A 292 -23.13 -10.29 13.19
N GLY A 293 -22.84 -9.04 12.77
CA GLY A 293 -22.36 -7.98 13.66
C GLY A 293 -20.86 -7.73 13.55
N LEU A 294 -20.26 -7.21 14.62
CA LEU A 294 -18.82 -6.93 14.73
C LEU A 294 -18.07 -8.18 15.24
N PRO A 295 -16.81 -8.39 14.83
CA PRO A 295 -15.96 -9.42 15.43
C PRO A 295 -15.70 -9.09 16.91
N ASP A 296 -15.61 -10.13 17.75
CA ASP A 296 -15.23 -9.97 19.16
C ASP A 296 -13.70 -10.04 19.37
N GLU A 297 -13.23 -9.91 20.61
CA GLU A 297 -11.79 -9.97 20.89
C GLU A 297 -11.17 -11.34 20.59
N ALA A 298 -11.94 -12.44 20.68
CA ALA A 298 -11.44 -13.76 20.34
C ALA A 298 -11.23 -13.87 18.83
N ASP A 299 -12.17 -13.36 18.03
CA ASP A 299 -12.04 -13.25 16.57
C ASP A 299 -10.82 -12.39 16.19
N LEU A 300 -10.68 -11.24 16.84
CA LEU A 300 -9.64 -10.23 16.56
C LEU A 300 -8.26 -10.64 17.09
N SER A 301 -8.14 -11.65 17.95
CA SER A 301 -6.85 -12.15 18.44
C SER A 301 -5.95 -12.67 17.32
N ARG A 302 -6.54 -13.07 16.19
CA ARG A 302 -5.84 -13.51 14.96
C ARG A 302 -5.52 -12.38 14.01
N LEU A 303 -6.13 -11.20 14.17
CA LEU A 303 -5.88 -10.06 13.30
C LEU A 303 -4.45 -9.55 13.49
N VAL A 304 -3.65 -9.54 12.43
CA VAL A 304 -2.28 -9.02 12.45
C VAL A 304 -2.28 -7.56 12.03
N HIS A 305 -2.88 -7.26 10.88
CA HIS A 305 -2.91 -5.90 10.36
C HIS A 305 -4.03 -5.69 9.34
N VAL A 306 -4.42 -4.44 9.13
CA VAL A 306 -5.36 -4.01 8.08
C VAL A 306 -4.71 -2.89 7.28
N PHE A 307 -4.76 -3.02 5.97
CA PHE A 307 -4.41 -2.01 4.99
C PHE A 307 -5.70 -1.51 4.34
N ALA A 308 -5.81 -0.20 4.17
CA ALA A 308 -6.92 0.40 3.45
C ALA A 308 -6.43 1.60 2.63
N LYS A 309 -7.07 1.77 1.49
CA LYS A 309 -7.09 3.06 0.80
C LYS A 309 -8.30 3.85 1.31
N SER A 310 -8.21 5.16 1.30
CA SER A 310 -9.30 6.08 1.62
C SER A 310 -9.39 7.10 0.48
N VAL A 311 -10.51 7.12 -0.23
CA VAL A 311 -10.74 7.90 -1.45
C VAL A 311 -12.00 8.73 -1.22
N ILE A 312 -11.87 10.03 -1.39
CA ILE A 312 -13.01 10.95 -1.26
C ILE A 312 -13.94 10.73 -2.45
N PRO A 313 -15.26 10.57 -2.26
CA PRO A 313 -16.18 10.31 -3.35
C PRO A 313 -16.16 11.46 -4.37
N GLY A 314 -16.35 11.14 -5.64
CA GLY A 314 -16.41 12.13 -6.72
C GLY A 314 -17.62 13.06 -6.63
N SER A 315 -18.69 12.61 -5.97
CA SER A 315 -19.94 13.34 -5.75
C SER A 315 -19.99 14.00 -4.37
N ASP A 316 -20.78 15.06 -4.26
CA ASP A 316 -21.14 15.73 -3.00
C ASP A 316 -22.17 14.95 -2.17
N GLN A 317 -22.32 13.65 -2.42
CA GLN A 317 -23.32 12.80 -1.78
C GLN A 317 -22.74 11.49 -1.29
N VAL A 318 -23.21 11.06 -0.12
CA VAL A 318 -23.04 9.70 0.39
C VAL A 318 -24.42 9.15 0.71
N ARG A 319 -24.80 8.06 0.05
CA ARG A 319 -26.13 7.41 0.19
C ARG A 319 -27.31 8.38 0.03
N GLY A 320 -27.21 9.31 -0.91
CA GLY A 320 -28.25 10.31 -1.22
C GLY A 320 -28.29 11.52 -0.28
N GLN A 321 -27.37 11.61 0.69
CA GLN A 321 -27.26 12.77 1.58
C GLN A 321 -26.10 13.66 1.18
N ARG A 322 -26.36 14.98 1.08
CA ARG A 322 -25.33 15.97 0.74
C ARG A 322 -24.24 16.01 1.82
N ILE A 323 -23.00 16.04 1.39
CA ILE A 323 -21.80 16.25 2.22
C ILE A 323 -21.03 17.48 1.73
N THR A 324 -20.11 18.00 2.56
CA THR A 324 -19.30 19.20 2.25
C THR A 324 -17.82 18.88 2.05
N LEU A 325 -17.43 17.59 2.11
CA LEU A 325 -16.02 17.19 2.11
C LEU A 325 -15.27 17.63 0.86
N LEU A 326 -15.94 17.76 -0.29
CA LEU A 326 -15.33 18.20 -1.54
C LEU A 326 -14.91 19.68 -1.55
N ASP A 327 -15.56 20.50 -0.73
CA ASP A 327 -15.31 21.94 -0.63
C ASP A 327 -14.44 22.29 0.58
N ASP A 328 -14.04 21.28 1.36
CA ASP A 328 -13.29 21.46 2.60
C ASP A 328 -11.79 21.66 2.31
N ALA A 329 -11.19 22.66 2.95
CA ALA A 329 -9.76 22.95 2.80
C ALA A 329 -8.87 21.79 3.32
N ASP A 330 -9.37 21.03 4.29
CA ASP A 330 -8.68 19.90 4.92
C ASP A 330 -9.19 18.54 4.43
N ALA A 331 -9.91 18.51 3.30
CA ALA A 331 -10.55 17.32 2.74
C ALA A 331 -9.64 16.09 2.73
N TYR A 332 -8.37 16.26 2.33
CA TYR A 332 -7.38 15.19 2.29
C TYR A 332 -7.12 14.55 3.66
N GLN A 333 -6.97 15.35 4.73
CA GLN A 333 -6.79 14.82 6.09
C GLN A 333 -8.07 14.20 6.62
N ILE A 334 -9.20 14.87 6.41
CA ILE A 334 -10.51 14.40 6.87
C ILE A 334 -10.84 13.06 6.23
N GLY A 335 -10.65 12.92 4.90
CA GLY A 335 -10.86 11.67 4.18
C GLY A 335 -10.00 10.53 4.76
N LYS A 336 -8.74 10.79 5.09
CA LYS A 336 -7.87 9.80 5.74
C LYS A 336 -8.36 9.45 7.15
N ALA A 337 -8.77 10.43 7.95
CA ALA A 337 -9.32 10.23 9.29
C ALA A 337 -10.61 9.39 9.27
N LEU A 338 -11.50 9.65 8.30
CA LEU A 338 -12.74 8.88 8.11
C LEU A 338 -12.44 7.42 7.76
N GLY A 339 -11.47 7.16 6.87
CA GLY A 339 -11.01 5.80 6.56
C GLY A 339 -10.43 5.07 7.78
N GLY A 340 -9.57 5.76 8.55
CA GLY A 340 -9.03 5.24 9.81
C GLY A 340 -10.11 4.89 10.83
N MET A 341 -11.10 5.78 10.98
CA MET A 341 -12.24 5.56 11.86
C MET A 341 -13.12 4.40 11.39
N LEU A 342 -13.37 4.26 10.09
CA LEU A 342 -14.15 3.15 9.52
C LEU A 342 -13.53 1.80 9.89
N VAL A 343 -12.21 1.64 9.69
CA VAL A 343 -11.49 0.41 10.05
C VAL A 343 -11.44 0.20 11.56
N ALA A 344 -11.09 1.25 12.33
CA ALA A 344 -10.97 1.15 13.78
C ALA A 344 -12.32 0.84 14.45
N SER A 345 -13.43 1.36 13.94
CA SER A 345 -14.77 1.10 14.48
C SER A 345 -15.24 -0.35 14.32
N VAL A 346 -14.65 -1.09 13.38
CA VAL A 346 -14.96 -2.52 13.15
C VAL A 346 -13.98 -3.43 13.87
N THR A 347 -12.71 -3.02 13.95
CA THR A 347 -11.62 -3.88 14.44
C THR A 347 -11.19 -3.59 15.87
N GLY A 348 -11.59 -2.45 16.45
CA GLY A 348 -11.06 -1.97 17.72
C GLY A 348 -9.56 -1.64 17.71
N ARG A 349 -8.88 -1.65 16.54
CA ARG A 349 -7.43 -1.40 16.40
C ARG A 349 -7.16 -0.08 15.68
N THR A 350 -6.30 0.74 16.28
CA THR A 350 -5.85 2.03 15.72
C THR A 350 -4.58 1.91 14.87
N THR A 351 -3.84 0.80 14.99
CA THR A 351 -2.72 0.44 14.13
C THR A 351 -3.21 -0.17 12.81
N ASN A 352 -3.89 0.66 12.02
CA ASN A 352 -4.34 0.33 10.67
C ASN A 352 -3.62 1.25 9.66
N TYR A 353 -3.16 0.67 8.56
CA TYR A 353 -2.55 1.44 7.49
C TYR A 353 -3.67 2.04 6.65
N VAL A 354 -3.86 3.36 6.73
CA VAL A 354 -4.78 4.09 5.85
C VAL A 354 -4.01 5.11 5.01
N SER A 355 -4.02 4.89 3.71
CA SER A 355 -3.44 5.80 2.73
C SER A 355 -4.52 6.50 1.92
N GLY A 356 -4.20 7.66 1.36
CA GLY A 356 -5.09 8.41 0.48
C GLY A 356 -5.68 9.67 1.08
N GLY A 357 -6.87 10.04 0.61
CA GLY A 357 -7.49 11.35 0.74
C GLY A 357 -7.69 12.04 -0.62
N GLU A 358 -7.32 11.39 -1.72
CA GLU A 358 -7.55 11.92 -3.07
C GLU A 358 -9.03 11.81 -3.45
N ARG A 359 -9.54 12.76 -4.24
CA ARG A 359 -10.91 12.75 -4.76
C ARG A 359 -11.02 11.79 -5.93
N ASN A 360 -11.82 10.72 -5.83
CA ASN A 360 -11.83 9.55 -6.74
C ASN A 360 -10.44 8.91 -6.89
N SER A 361 -10.35 7.70 -7.43
CA SER A 361 -9.07 7.06 -7.77
C SER A 361 -9.31 5.81 -8.61
N HIS A 362 -8.28 5.34 -9.31
CA HIS A 362 -8.26 4.00 -9.92
C HIS A 362 -7.91 2.89 -8.90
N GLN A 363 -8.02 3.17 -7.59
CA GLN A 363 -7.74 2.26 -6.46
C GLN A 363 -9.05 1.82 -5.81
N GLY A 364 -9.74 0.89 -6.45
CA GLY A 364 -11.09 0.44 -6.11
C GLY A 364 -12.16 1.09 -6.98
N PRO A 365 -13.42 0.64 -6.83
CA PRO A 365 -14.53 1.17 -7.62
C PRO A 365 -14.79 2.66 -7.30
N PRO A 366 -15.42 3.42 -8.21
CA PRO A 366 -15.78 4.81 -7.98
C PRO A 366 -16.52 5.03 -6.66
N GLY A 367 -16.00 5.93 -5.81
CA GLY A 367 -16.55 6.23 -4.47
C GLY A 367 -16.29 5.17 -3.39
N GLY A 368 -15.79 4.00 -3.78
CA GLY A 368 -15.43 2.92 -2.89
C GLY A 368 -13.95 2.92 -2.50
N ASN A 369 -13.57 1.96 -1.67
CA ASN A 369 -12.22 1.85 -1.13
C ASN A 369 -11.79 0.40 -1.00
N ILE A 370 -10.51 0.13 -1.22
CA ILE A 370 -9.93 -1.20 -1.00
C ILE A 370 -9.57 -1.37 0.47
N VAL A 371 -9.88 -2.55 1.02
CA VAL A 371 -9.47 -2.97 2.36
C VAL A 371 -8.87 -4.38 2.26
N ALA A 372 -7.64 -4.56 2.72
CA ALA A 372 -6.98 -5.85 2.84
C ALA A 372 -6.65 -6.13 4.31
N ALA A 373 -6.80 -7.38 4.73
CA ALA A 373 -6.52 -7.81 6.10
C ALA A 373 -5.57 -8.99 6.11
N VAL A 374 -4.60 -8.96 7.02
CA VAL A 374 -3.69 -10.07 7.30
C VAL A 374 -4.05 -10.67 8.64
N VAL A 375 -4.22 -11.99 8.69
CA VAL A 375 -4.62 -12.72 9.87
C VAL A 375 -3.73 -13.94 10.07
N ARG A 376 -3.63 -14.42 11.31
CA ARG A 376 -3.10 -15.76 11.58
C ARG A 376 -4.07 -16.80 11.06
N ALA A 377 -3.57 -17.82 10.36
CA ALA A 377 -4.35 -18.96 9.90
C ALA A 377 -4.83 -19.81 11.08
N ASN A 378 -5.86 -20.67 10.85
CA ASN A 378 -6.36 -21.60 11.88
C ASN A 378 -5.37 -22.72 12.19
#